data_AF-A0A926RMR2-F1
#
_entry.id   AF-A0A926RMR2-F1
#
_cell.length_a   1.000
_cell.length_b   1.000
_cell.length_c   1.000
_cell.angle_alpha   90.00
_cell.angle_beta   90.00
_cell.angle_gamma   90.00
#
_symmetry.space_group_name_H-M   'P 1'
#
loop_
_entity.id
_entity.type
_entity.pdbx_description
1 polymer ?
#
loop_
_entity_poly.entity_id
_entity_poly.type
_entity_poly.pdbx_seq_one_letter_code
_entity_poly.pdbx_strand_id
1 'polypeptide(L)'
;MNNKKISSQIQILINQFNAKNFDNVIEKSKTILKKNPQYVILYNLIGSANQNLGNHIEAENYFKKGLKLDPNNLALLNNLAMTYKNLLKYNQAEDLYLKIIKLNDKYINAFINLGNLKRDLNKFDEAIELYQKAEIISNNNPIVYYSLALAHQGIGNFQKTISYSKKTLEINPNFTRADLLISQSTKYQENDEHYHSLKKKIVSMKAKSFEMVDLCFSLSKAEEDLKNIEEASKYMVNGNKIKKELIKYDVKEDLNLIRNIQEKFDKLNISDINKKEKDPIIFILGMPRSGTSLVEQIISSHSKVFGCGELPILSNIIKNNFLTNKKTFGDSLSNIDQDHLTLEKLKLEYLNFIKNFSIKEEYITDKAPLNFRWIGFIKLIFPNSKIIHCTRDSKNNCFSIFKNLFEGGLNFSYDQEDLVKYYNHYSKLMNFWKSKFQTSILDVKYEELISNNVSEIKKIINFCDLDFEDDCLAYHKNKTPIKTMSTAQARQPIYKSSLNSFERYKNYLTVLNSLE
;
A
#
# COMPACT_ATOMS: atom_id res chain seq x y z
N MET A 1 42.27 18.43 20.49
CA MET A 1 41.37 19.43 19.85
C MET A 1 40.56 18.88 18.67
N ASN A 2 41.05 17.89 17.89
CA ASN A 2 40.38 17.41 16.68
C ASN A 2 38.99 16.73 16.93
N ASN A 3 38.85 15.92 17.98
CA ASN A 3 37.60 15.20 18.27
C ASN A 3 36.42 16.11 18.67
N LYS A 4 36.68 17.23 19.38
CA LYS A 4 35.65 18.22 19.73
C LYS A 4 35.10 18.92 18.48
N LYS A 5 35.97 19.23 17.51
CA LYS A 5 35.59 19.86 16.24
C LYS A 5 34.72 18.92 15.39
N ILE A 6 35.09 17.64 15.30
CA ILE A 6 34.32 16.62 14.55
C ILE A 6 32.95 16.40 15.20
N SER A 7 32.89 16.33 16.53
CA SER A 7 31.62 16.13 17.26
C SER A 7 30.62 17.27 17.00
N SER A 8 31.10 18.53 16.98
CA SER A 8 30.28 19.69 16.61
C SER A 8 29.77 19.60 15.18
N GLN A 9 30.61 19.17 14.22
CA GLN A 9 30.19 18.98 12.83
C GLN A 9 29.13 17.89 12.69
N ILE A 10 29.26 16.78 13.42
CA ILE A 10 28.26 15.71 13.43
C ILE A 10 26.93 16.21 13.99
N GLN A 11 26.94 17.02 15.04
CA GLN A 11 25.71 17.59 15.58
C GLN A 11 25.00 18.49 14.57
N ILE A 12 25.75 19.29 13.79
CA ILE A 12 25.18 20.08 12.70
C ILE A 12 24.51 19.17 11.66
N LEU A 13 25.14 18.05 11.31
CA LEU A 13 24.56 17.09 10.35
C LEU A 13 23.29 16.43 10.88
N ILE A 14 23.23 16.11 12.18
CA ILE A 14 22.01 15.59 12.83
C ILE A 14 20.89 16.64 12.74
N ASN A 15 21.19 17.91 13.03
CA ASN A 15 20.20 18.99 12.93
C ASN A 15 19.72 19.18 11.48
N GLN A 16 20.63 19.11 10.51
CA GLN A 16 20.28 19.15 9.08
C GLN A 16 19.44 17.94 8.65
N PHE A 17 19.73 16.76 9.19
CA PHE A 17 18.94 15.54 8.95
C PHE A 17 17.51 15.71 9.47
N ASN A 18 17.35 16.23 10.69
CA ASN A 18 16.04 16.51 11.29
C ASN A 18 15.27 17.60 10.50
N ALA A 19 15.99 18.54 9.90
CA ALA A 19 15.45 19.53 8.96
C ALA A 19 15.18 18.98 7.55
N LYS A 20 15.34 17.66 7.32
CA LYS A 20 15.14 16.95 6.04
C LYS A 20 16.06 17.41 4.90
N ASN A 21 17.21 18.01 5.22
CA ASN A 21 18.22 18.42 4.24
C ASN A 21 19.13 17.24 3.86
N PHE A 22 18.54 16.15 3.34
CA PHE A 22 19.20 14.86 3.18
C PHE A 22 20.40 14.88 2.22
N ASP A 23 20.30 15.56 1.08
CA ASP A 23 21.42 15.65 0.13
C ASP A 23 22.66 16.31 0.75
N ASN A 24 22.45 17.41 1.49
CA ASN A 24 23.52 18.11 2.21
C ASN A 24 24.14 17.22 3.29
N VAL A 25 23.31 16.49 4.05
CA VAL A 25 23.78 15.51 5.03
C VAL A 25 24.66 14.46 4.37
N ILE A 26 24.27 13.93 3.21
CA ILE A 26 25.04 12.92 2.47
C ILE A 26 26.40 13.50 2.05
N GLU A 27 26.40 14.65 1.37
CA GLU A 27 27.62 15.26 0.82
C GLU A 27 28.64 15.59 1.93
N LYS A 28 28.19 16.28 2.98
CA LYS A 28 29.06 16.67 4.08
C LYS A 28 29.49 15.49 4.93
N SER A 29 28.60 14.53 5.20
CA SER A 29 28.99 13.31 5.93
C SER A 29 30.03 12.52 5.16
N LYS A 30 29.90 12.35 3.84
CA LYS A 30 30.92 11.71 2.98
C LYS A 30 32.26 12.43 3.07
N THR A 31 32.26 13.76 3.08
CA THR A 31 33.48 14.58 3.18
C THR A 31 34.20 14.39 4.51
N ILE A 32 33.47 14.40 5.63
CA ILE A 32 34.05 14.14 6.96
C ILE A 32 34.55 12.70 7.05
N LEU A 33 33.77 11.75 6.52
CA LEU A 33 34.06 10.32 6.58
C LEU A 33 35.36 9.96 5.84
N LYS A 34 35.67 10.61 4.71
CA LYS A 34 36.94 10.40 3.97
C LYS A 34 38.18 10.58 4.85
N LYS A 35 38.14 11.52 5.79
CA LYS A 35 39.26 11.82 6.70
C LYS A 35 39.16 11.07 8.03
N ASN A 36 37.99 10.52 8.35
CA ASN A 36 37.67 9.95 9.65
C ASN A 36 36.80 8.68 9.51
N PRO A 37 37.33 7.60 8.91
CA PRO A 37 36.56 6.39 8.59
C PRO A 37 36.07 5.62 9.83
N GLN A 38 36.59 5.89 11.02
CA GLN A 38 36.21 5.21 12.27
C GLN A 38 34.86 5.67 12.85
N TYR A 39 34.29 6.79 12.37
CA TYR A 39 33.05 7.35 12.94
C TYR A 39 31.80 6.65 12.38
N VAL A 40 31.38 5.58 13.05
CA VAL A 40 30.20 4.76 12.73
C VAL A 40 28.94 5.60 12.49
N ILE A 41 28.74 6.68 13.25
CA ILE A 41 27.57 7.57 13.12
C ILE A 41 27.45 8.22 11.73
N LEU A 42 28.57 8.49 11.03
CA LEU A 42 28.53 9.07 9.69
C LEU A 42 27.98 8.07 8.66
N TYR A 43 28.29 6.78 8.80
CA TYR A 43 27.68 5.74 7.98
C TYR A 43 26.17 5.65 8.22
N ASN A 44 25.74 5.76 9.48
CA ASN A 44 24.33 5.76 9.82
C ASN A 44 23.59 6.97 9.24
N LEU A 45 24.19 8.17 9.30
CA LEU A 45 23.62 9.40 8.74
C LEU A 45 23.50 9.31 7.21
N ILE A 46 24.55 8.88 6.51
CA ILE A 46 24.52 8.71 5.05
C ILE A 46 23.49 7.67 4.66
N GLY A 47 23.47 6.52 5.33
CA GLY A 47 22.52 5.45 5.06
C GLY A 47 21.07 5.89 5.30
N SER A 48 20.79 6.50 6.44
CA SER A 48 19.45 7.00 6.79
C SER A 48 18.97 8.09 5.85
N ALA A 49 19.86 8.99 5.41
CA ALA A 49 19.52 10.04 4.45
C ALA A 49 19.18 9.44 3.08
N ASN A 50 19.95 8.45 2.62
CA ASN A 50 19.64 7.70 1.40
C ASN A 50 18.31 6.94 1.51
N GLN A 51 18.00 6.32 2.66
CA GLN A 51 16.69 5.69 2.86
C GLN A 51 15.53 6.69 2.70
N ASN A 52 15.65 7.89 3.27
CA ASN A 52 14.61 8.91 3.18
C ASN A 52 14.42 9.45 1.75
N LEU A 53 15.48 9.43 0.95
CA LEU A 53 15.42 9.76 -0.48
C LEU A 53 14.95 8.59 -1.36
N GLY A 54 14.73 7.40 -0.79
CA GLY A 54 14.36 6.19 -1.55
C GLY A 54 15.56 5.45 -2.20
N ASN A 55 16.79 5.90 -1.94
CA ASN A 55 18.03 5.30 -2.46
C ASN A 55 18.45 4.08 -1.62
N HIS A 56 17.60 3.05 -1.59
CA HIS A 56 17.73 1.91 -0.68
C HIS A 56 19.01 1.07 -0.92
N ILE A 57 19.49 0.97 -2.15
CA ILE A 57 20.75 0.25 -2.47
C ILE A 57 21.96 0.96 -1.85
N GLU A 58 22.03 2.29 -1.99
CA GLU A 58 23.09 3.07 -1.36
C GLU A 58 22.99 3.01 0.17
N ALA A 59 21.77 3.07 0.71
CA ALA A 59 21.56 2.88 2.14
C ALA A 59 22.09 1.54 2.65
N GLU A 60 21.78 0.43 1.96
CA GLU A 60 22.30 -0.91 2.26
C GLU A 60 23.84 -0.90 2.31
N ASN A 61 24.48 -0.31 1.30
CA ASN A 61 25.94 -0.22 1.21
C ASN A 61 26.57 0.50 2.41
N TYR A 62 26.01 1.65 2.82
CA TYR A 62 26.55 2.41 3.95
C TYR A 62 26.30 1.75 5.30
N PHE A 63 25.13 1.15 5.52
CA PHE A 63 24.88 0.42 6.77
C PHE A 63 25.78 -0.80 6.91
N LYS A 64 25.99 -1.57 5.83
CA LYS A 64 26.95 -2.68 5.82
C LYS A 64 28.37 -2.23 6.15
N LYS A 65 28.82 -1.09 5.62
CA LYS A 65 30.14 -0.52 5.94
C LYS A 65 30.24 -0.13 7.42
N GLY A 66 29.21 0.49 7.99
CA GLY A 66 29.16 0.82 9.41
C GLY A 66 29.19 -0.43 10.30
N LEU A 67 28.45 -1.48 9.93
CA LEU A 67 28.42 -2.75 10.66
C LEU A 67 29.73 -3.55 10.59
N LYS A 68 30.59 -3.29 9.61
CA LYS A 68 31.96 -3.85 9.62
C LYS A 68 32.82 -3.27 10.75
N LEU A 69 32.53 -2.04 11.18
CA LEU A 69 33.25 -1.36 12.26
C LEU A 69 32.62 -1.66 13.64
N ASP A 70 31.29 -1.76 13.68
CA ASP A 70 30.54 -2.09 14.90
C ASP A 70 29.42 -3.10 14.57
N PRO A 71 29.71 -4.42 14.62
CA PRO A 71 28.79 -5.48 14.19
C PRO A 71 27.51 -5.62 15.02
N ASN A 72 27.48 -5.03 16.21
CA ASN A 72 26.36 -5.12 17.16
C ASN A 72 25.66 -3.77 17.36
N ASN A 73 25.95 -2.78 16.52
CA ASN A 73 25.28 -1.50 16.57
C ASN A 73 23.77 -1.64 16.27
N LEU A 74 22.93 -1.54 17.31
CA LEU A 74 21.48 -1.79 17.19
C LEU A 74 20.79 -0.84 16.20
N ALA A 75 21.21 0.42 16.14
CA ALA A 75 20.64 1.40 15.22
C ALA A 75 20.95 1.06 13.75
N LEU A 76 22.19 0.69 13.44
CA LEU A 76 22.56 0.25 12.09
C LEU A 76 21.89 -1.06 11.69
N LEU A 77 21.79 -2.02 12.61
CA LEU A 77 21.08 -3.28 12.37
C LEU A 77 19.60 -3.02 12.06
N ASN A 78 18.94 -2.18 12.86
CA ASN A 78 17.54 -1.81 12.66
C ASN A 78 17.34 -1.10 11.31
N ASN A 79 18.20 -0.13 11.00
CA ASN A 79 18.08 0.62 9.75
C ASN A 79 18.38 -0.26 8.53
N LEU A 80 19.34 -1.19 8.61
CA LEU A 80 19.58 -2.17 7.56
C LEU A 80 18.39 -3.13 7.39
N ALA A 81 17.78 -3.60 8.48
CA ALA A 81 16.58 -4.44 8.43
C ALA A 81 15.40 -3.71 7.77
N MET A 82 15.21 -2.43 8.08
CA MET A 82 14.22 -1.58 7.40
C MET A 82 14.55 -1.40 5.90
N THR A 83 15.83 -1.24 5.54
CA THR A 83 16.25 -1.23 4.13
C THR A 83 15.92 -2.55 3.43
N TYR A 84 16.20 -3.69 4.06
CA TYR A 84 15.87 -5.00 3.51
C TYR A 84 14.38 -5.19 3.33
N LYS A 85 13.57 -4.72 4.28
CA LYS A 85 12.11 -4.68 4.12
C LYS A 85 11.71 -3.86 2.88
N ASN A 86 12.24 -2.64 2.70
CA ASN A 86 11.92 -1.79 1.55
C ASN A 86 12.41 -2.37 0.21
N LEU A 87 13.48 -3.18 0.24
CA LEU A 87 13.99 -3.93 -0.91
C LEU A 87 13.30 -5.29 -1.10
N LEU A 88 12.24 -5.58 -0.32
CA LEU A 88 11.49 -6.85 -0.34
C LEU A 88 12.33 -8.09 0.03
N LYS A 89 13.49 -7.90 0.66
CA LYS A 89 14.39 -8.93 1.21
C LYS A 89 13.92 -9.35 2.61
N TYR A 90 12.70 -9.88 2.70
CA TYR A 90 11.99 -10.07 3.97
C TYR A 90 12.67 -11.03 4.94
N ASN A 91 13.16 -12.19 4.50
CA ASN A 91 13.93 -13.10 5.36
C ASN A 91 15.15 -12.41 5.99
N GLN A 92 15.91 -11.64 5.21
CA GLN A 92 17.08 -10.91 5.71
C GLN A 92 16.69 -9.80 6.71
N ALA A 93 15.54 -9.17 6.52
CA ALA A 93 15.01 -8.20 7.47
C ALA A 93 14.63 -8.87 8.79
N GLU A 94 13.91 -10.01 8.72
CA GLU A 94 13.51 -10.81 9.89
C GLU A 94 14.73 -11.28 10.69
N ASP A 95 15.74 -11.87 10.05
CA ASP A 95 16.97 -12.32 10.70
C ASP A 95 17.66 -11.19 11.50
N LEU A 96 17.69 -9.98 10.94
CA LEU A 96 18.28 -8.83 11.61
C LEU A 96 17.42 -8.35 12.79
N TYR A 97 16.09 -8.33 12.67
CA TYR A 97 15.22 -7.98 13.81
C TYR A 97 15.35 -8.99 14.94
N LEU A 98 15.37 -10.29 14.63
CA LEU A 98 15.59 -11.35 15.61
C LEU A 98 16.97 -11.24 16.27
N LYS A 99 18.02 -10.92 15.50
CA LYS A 99 19.35 -10.62 16.05
C LYS A 99 19.32 -9.44 17.03
N ILE A 100 18.63 -8.35 16.68
CA ILE A 100 18.50 -7.17 17.57
C ILE A 100 17.81 -7.56 18.88
N ILE A 101 16.70 -8.30 18.81
CA ILE A 101 15.96 -8.76 19.99
C ILE A 101 16.84 -9.66 20.87
N LYS A 102 17.66 -10.53 20.27
CA LYS A 102 18.61 -11.36 21.02
C LYS A 102 19.72 -10.55 21.69
N LEU A 103 20.20 -9.48 21.04
CA LEU A 103 21.22 -8.59 21.60
C LEU A 103 20.66 -7.66 22.69
N ASN A 104 19.40 -7.24 22.55
CA ASN A 104 18.71 -6.36 23.48
C ASN A 104 17.19 -6.58 23.37
N ASP A 105 16.65 -7.32 24.34
CA ASP A 105 15.24 -7.65 24.45
C ASP A 105 14.34 -6.45 24.85
N LYS A 106 14.95 -5.30 25.15
CA LYS A 106 14.25 -4.03 25.42
C LYS A 106 14.31 -3.06 24.23
N TYR A 107 14.86 -3.47 23.09
CA TYR A 107 14.92 -2.61 21.90
C TYR A 107 13.55 -2.58 21.18
N ILE A 108 12.65 -1.73 21.66
CA ILE A 108 11.24 -1.60 21.24
C ILE A 108 11.06 -1.57 19.71
N ASN A 109 11.91 -0.79 19.01
CA ASN A 109 11.78 -0.62 17.56
C ASN A 109 11.92 -1.93 16.78
N ALA A 110 12.67 -2.92 17.28
CA ALA A 110 12.79 -4.21 16.61
C ALA A 110 11.49 -5.02 16.70
N PHE A 111 10.81 -5.00 17.85
CA PHE A 111 9.50 -5.63 17.99
C PHE A 111 8.44 -4.97 17.10
N ILE A 112 8.40 -3.64 17.08
CA ILE A 112 7.47 -2.89 16.22
C ILE A 112 7.75 -3.19 14.74
N ASN A 113 9.01 -3.14 14.32
CA ASN A 113 9.35 -3.33 12.90
C ASN A 113 9.20 -4.77 12.44
N LEU A 114 9.50 -5.76 13.30
CA LEU A 114 9.20 -7.16 13.03
C LEU A 114 7.69 -7.39 12.97
N GLY A 115 6.90 -6.81 13.89
CA GLY A 115 5.45 -6.88 13.84
C GLY A 115 4.89 -6.27 12.55
N ASN A 116 5.46 -5.15 12.09
CA ASN A 116 5.08 -4.53 10.81
C ASN A 116 5.38 -5.47 9.63
N LEU A 117 6.53 -6.16 9.65
CA LEU A 117 6.88 -7.16 8.64
C LEU A 117 5.91 -8.36 8.67
N LYS A 118 5.55 -8.86 9.86
CA LYS A 118 4.57 -9.94 10.01
C LYS A 118 3.18 -9.53 9.49
N ARG A 119 2.76 -8.29 9.73
CA ARG A 119 1.53 -7.73 9.13
C ARG A 119 1.59 -7.71 7.61
N ASP A 120 2.72 -7.33 7.03
CA ASP A 120 2.89 -7.32 5.57
C ASP A 120 2.82 -8.74 4.97
N LEU A 121 3.26 -9.75 5.73
CA LEU A 121 3.16 -11.18 5.43
C LEU A 121 1.81 -11.83 5.80
N ASN A 122 0.79 -11.04 6.14
CA ASN A 122 -0.53 -11.50 6.61
C ASN A 122 -0.51 -12.36 7.89
N LYS A 123 0.58 -12.33 8.66
CA LYS A 123 0.75 -13.00 9.96
C LYS A 123 0.34 -12.07 11.10
N PHE A 124 -0.95 -11.76 11.18
CA PHE A 124 -1.48 -10.73 12.10
C PHE A 124 -1.41 -11.13 13.57
N ASP A 125 -1.62 -12.40 13.90
CA ASP A 125 -1.53 -12.87 15.29
C ASP A 125 -0.08 -12.74 15.81
N GLU A 126 0.91 -13.19 15.03
CA GLU A 126 2.33 -12.97 15.33
C GLU A 126 2.66 -11.47 15.45
N ALA A 127 2.10 -10.63 14.59
CA ALA A 127 2.29 -9.17 14.67
C ALA A 127 1.74 -8.59 15.98
N ILE A 128 0.53 -8.99 16.38
CA ILE A 128 -0.11 -8.55 17.63
C ILE A 128 0.73 -8.97 18.83
N GLU A 129 1.20 -10.21 18.88
CA GLU A 129 2.08 -10.69 19.97
C GLU A 129 3.35 -9.86 20.08
N LEU A 130 3.98 -9.52 18.95
CA LEU A 130 5.17 -8.68 18.92
C LEU A 130 4.89 -7.26 19.42
N TYR A 131 3.75 -6.66 19.03
CA TYR A 131 3.38 -5.35 19.54
C TYR A 131 3.00 -5.38 21.02
N GLN A 132 2.39 -6.45 21.52
CA GLN A 132 2.11 -6.62 22.95
C GLN A 132 3.40 -6.75 23.76
N LYS A 133 4.42 -7.44 23.23
CA LYS A 133 5.76 -7.42 23.84
C LYS A 133 6.34 -6.00 23.88
N ALA A 134 6.17 -5.22 22.82
CA ALA A 134 6.56 -3.80 22.81
C ALA A 134 5.77 -2.95 23.82
N GLU A 135 4.48 -3.21 24.02
CA GLU A 135 3.60 -2.56 25.00
C GLU A 135 4.09 -2.81 26.44
N ILE A 136 4.51 -4.05 26.75
CA ILE A 136 5.09 -4.41 28.05
C ILE A 136 6.40 -3.66 28.31
N ILE A 137 7.25 -3.48 27.29
CA ILE A 137 8.52 -2.77 27.43
C ILE A 137 8.30 -1.25 27.61
N SER A 138 7.31 -0.68 26.92
CA SER A 138 6.95 0.74 27.04
C SER A 138 5.44 0.96 26.88
N ASN A 139 4.78 1.16 28.02
CA ASN A 139 3.35 1.43 28.10
C ASN A 139 2.98 2.88 27.73
N ASN A 140 3.94 3.73 27.38
CA ASN A 140 3.74 5.14 27.03
C ASN A 140 4.28 5.50 25.63
N ASN A 141 4.23 4.55 24.68
CA ASN A 141 4.65 4.78 23.30
C ASN A 141 3.44 4.78 22.34
N PRO A 142 3.08 5.93 21.75
CA PRO A 142 1.90 6.01 20.89
C PRO A 142 2.04 5.16 19.60
N ILE A 143 3.26 4.91 19.13
CA ILE A 143 3.50 4.08 17.94
C ILE A 143 3.11 2.63 18.19
N VAL A 144 3.35 2.11 19.41
CA VAL A 144 2.98 0.74 19.77
C VAL A 144 1.46 0.56 19.73
N TYR A 145 0.72 1.47 20.37
CA TYR A 145 -0.74 1.42 20.37
C TYR A 145 -1.33 1.63 18.98
N TYR A 146 -0.77 2.55 18.18
CA TYR A 146 -1.21 2.73 16.80
C TYR A 146 -0.97 1.46 15.96
N SER A 147 0.18 0.80 16.12
CA SER A 147 0.47 -0.47 15.45
C SER A 147 -0.49 -1.60 15.84
N LEU A 148 -0.86 -1.71 17.12
CA LEU A 148 -1.90 -2.62 17.61
C LEU A 148 -3.27 -2.30 16.97
N ALA A 149 -3.63 -1.02 16.91
CA ALA A 149 -4.88 -0.58 16.30
C ALA A 149 -4.98 -0.97 14.83
N LEU A 150 -3.90 -0.76 14.05
CA LEU A 150 -3.81 -1.16 12.64
C LEU A 150 -3.88 -2.67 12.45
N ALA A 151 -3.21 -3.45 13.31
CA ALA A 151 -3.27 -4.91 13.25
C ALA A 151 -4.69 -5.42 13.53
N HIS A 152 -5.34 -4.89 14.56
CA HIS A 152 -6.74 -5.21 14.87
C HIS A 152 -7.70 -4.77 13.76
N GLN A 153 -7.42 -3.65 13.08
CA GLN A 153 -8.23 -3.22 11.95
C GLN A 153 -8.17 -4.23 10.81
N GLY A 154 -6.97 -4.72 10.46
CA GLY A 154 -6.80 -5.66 9.34
C GLY A 154 -7.51 -7.01 9.53
N ILE A 155 -7.66 -7.46 10.78
CA ILE A 155 -8.45 -8.65 11.13
C ILE A 155 -9.93 -8.35 11.42
N GLY A 156 -10.36 -7.09 11.28
CA GLY A 156 -11.76 -6.68 11.46
C GLY A 156 -12.21 -6.46 12.92
N ASN A 157 -11.29 -6.40 13.89
CA ASN A 157 -11.62 -6.12 15.29
C ASN A 157 -11.70 -4.61 15.57
N PHE A 158 -12.76 -3.98 15.07
CA PHE A 158 -12.96 -2.53 15.14
C PHE A 158 -13.06 -1.98 16.57
N GLN A 159 -13.57 -2.76 17.53
CA GLN A 159 -13.62 -2.36 18.93
C GLN A 159 -12.21 -2.16 19.51
N LYS A 160 -11.31 -3.12 19.29
CA LYS A 160 -9.90 -2.99 19.71
C LYS A 160 -9.17 -1.91 18.92
N THR A 161 -9.45 -1.75 17.62
CA THR A 161 -8.92 -0.64 16.82
C THR A 161 -9.24 0.72 17.43
N ILE A 162 -10.51 0.96 17.80
CA ILE A 162 -10.92 2.22 18.45
C ILE A 162 -10.24 2.37 19.81
N SER A 163 -10.24 1.32 20.65
CA SER A 163 -9.64 1.38 22.00
C SER A 163 -8.15 1.74 21.96
N TYR A 164 -7.36 1.06 21.13
CA TYR A 164 -5.93 1.34 21.00
C TYR A 164 -5.64 2.69 20.32
N SER A 165 -6.51 3.12 19.40
CA SER A 165 -6.38 4.47 18.80
C SER A 165 -6.66 5.57 19.83
N LYS A 166 -7.64 5.38 20.73
CA LYS A 166 -7.87 6.30 21.85
C LYS A 166 -6.67 6.40 22.79
N LYS A 167 -6.06 5.26 23.16
CA LYS A 167 -4.79 5.26 23.92
C LYS A 167 -3.65 6.00 23.21
N THR A 168 -3.58 5.89 21.89
CA THR A 168 -2.60 6.66 21.09
C THR A 168 -2.81 8.17 21.28
N LEU A 169 -4.06 8.62 21.24
CA LEU A 169 -4.45 10.03 21.40
C LEU A 169 -4.33 10.54 22.84
N GLU A 170 -4.49 9.68 23.84
CA GLU A 170 -4.23 10.01 25.25
C GLU A 170 -2.76 10.41 25.47
N ILE A 171 -1.84 9.72 24.79
CA ILE A 171 -0.39 9.97 24.90
C ILE A 171 0.06 11.10 23.97
N ASN A 172 -0.45 11.12 22.74
CA ASN A 172 -0.16 12.17 21.77
C ASN A 172 -1.46 12.65 21.10
N PRO A 173 -2.10 13.72 21.64
CA PRO A 173 -3.34 14.25 21.09
C PRO A 173 -3.26 14.74 19.64
N ASN A 174 -2.06 15.03 19.14
CA ASN A 174 -1.83 15.48 17.76
C ASN A 174 -1.53 14.33 16.78
N PHE A 175 -1.62 13.06 17.22
CA PHE A 175 -1.45 11.89 16.35
C PHE A 175 -2.73 11.67 15.52
N THR A 176 -3.00 12.56 14.58
CA THR A 176 -4.26 12.60 13.80
C THR A 176 -4.54 11.37 12.95
N ARG A 177 -3.53 10.55 12.67
CA ARG A 177 -3.74 9.22 12.06
C ARG A 177 -4.56 8.29 12.94
N ALA A 178 -4.46 8.41 14.26
CA ALA A 178 -5.33 7.68 15.18
C ALA A 178 -6.77 8.22 15.12
N ASP A 179 -6.97 9.54 15.00
CA ASP A 179 -8.31 10.11 14.80
C ASP A 179 -8.95 9.58 13.49
N LEU A 180 -8.18 9.52 12.41
CA LEU A 180 -8.61 8.96 11.13
C LEU A 180 -9.00 7.49 11.25
N LEU A 181 -8.21 6.70 11.97
CA LEU A 181 -8.46 5.28 12.19
C LEU A 181 -9.73 5.05 13.03
N ILE A 182 -9.98 5.87 14.05
CA ILE A 182 -11.24 5.86 14.81
C ILE A 182 -12.41 6.20 13.89
N SER A 183 -12.29 7.28 13.12
CA SER A 183 -13.34 7.70 12.18
C SER A 183 -13.69 6.60 11.19
N GLN A 184 -12.71 5.95 10.58
CA GLN A 184 -12.92 4.84 9.64
C GLN A 184 -13.58 3.61 10.28
N SER A 185 -13.43 3.44 11.60
CA SER A 185 -13.91 2.28 12.36
C SER A 185 -15.21 2.54 13.14
N THR A 186 -15.71 3.78 13.13
CA THR A 186 -16.91 4.20 13.87
C THR A 186 -18.09 4.34 12.92
N LYS A 187 -19.32 4.44 13.41
CA LYS A 187 -20.46 5.03 12.68
C LYS A 187 -21.03 6.12 13.58
N TYR A 188 -20.88 7.38 13.18
CA TYR A 188 -21.05 8.50 14.10
C TYR A 188 -22.52 8.79 14.44
N GLN A 189 -22.71 9.28 15.66
CA GLN A 189 -23.89 9.95 16.18
C GLN A 189 -23.51 11.34 16.71
N GLU A 190 -24.49 12.23 16.81
CA GLU A 190 -24.26 13.65 17.13
C GLU A 190 -23.54 13.86 18.47
N ASN A 191 -23.79 12.99 19.44
CA ASN A 191 -23.25 13.05 20.81
C ASN A 191 -21.91 12.32 20.99
N ASP A 192 -21.31 11.77 19.92
CA ASP A 192 -20.03 11.08 20.03
C ASP A 192 -18.92 12.06 20.45
N GLU A 193 -18.30 11.79 21.60
CA GLU A 193 -17.23 12.64 22.16
C GLU A 193 -16.07 12.87 21.18
N HIS A 194 -15.72 11.83 20.41
CA HIS A 194 -14.65 11.93 19.42
C HIS A 194 -15.00 12.89 18.28
N TYR A 195 -16.27 12.95 17.84
CA TYR A 195 -16.71 13.91 16.82
C TYR A 195 -16.55 15.36 17.32
N HIS A 196 -16.97 15.64 18.55
CA HIS A 196 -16.76 16.96 19.15
C HIS A 196 -15.27 17.29 19.35
N SER A 197 -14.45 16.30 19.69
CA SER A 197 -12.99 16.46 19.77
C SER A 197 -12.38 16.84 18.40
N LEU A 198 -12.80 16.18 17.32
CA LEU A 198 -12.38 16.50 15.95
C LEU A 198 -12.73 17.95 15.58
N LYS A 199 -13.96 18.40 15.85
CA LYS A 199 -14.42 19.78 15.58
C LYS A 199 -13.60 20.82 16.34
N LYS A 200 -13.17 20.53 17.57
CA LYS A 200 -12.28 21.42 18.34
C LYS A 200 -10.86 21.42 17.77
N LYS A 201 -10.31 20.24 17.51
CA LYS A 201 -8.91 20.04 17.08
C LYS A 201 -8.63 20.71 15.74
N ILE A 202 -9.55 20.61 14.78
CA ILE A 202 -9.36 21.17 13.43
C ILE A 202 -9.20 22.70 13.44
N VAL A 203 -9.86 23.41 14.37
CA VAL A 203 -9.78 24.89 14.48
C VAL A 203 -8.36 25.35 14.85
N SER A 204 -7.67 24.60 15.71
CA SER A 204 -6.30 24.91 16.14
C SER A 204 -5.21 24.34 15.22
N MET A 205 -5.58 23.49 14.26
CA MET A 205 -4.61 22.75 13.45
C MET A 205 -3.98 23.64 12.37
N LYS A 206 -2.68 23.45 12.11
CA LYS A 206 -1.98 24.18 11.05
C LYS A 206 -2.63 23.89 9.69
N ALA A 207 -3.09 24.95 9.00
CA ALA A 207 -3.88 24.85 7.78
C ALA A 207 -3.27 23.99 6.65
N LYS A 208 -1.94 24.04 6.46
CA LYS A 208 -1.24 23.26 5.43
C LYS A 208 -0.34 22.20 6.08
N SER A 209 -0.95 21.14 6.58
CA SER A 209 -0.28 20.04 7.29
C SER A 209 -0.93 18.69 6.96
N PHE A 210 -0.20 17.59 7.14
CA PHE A 210 -0.80 16.26 6.97
C PHE A 210 -1.83 15.96 8.05
N GLU A 211 -1.65 16.56 9.22
CA GLU A 211 -2.56 16.48 10.35
C GLU A 211 -3.93 17.11 10.00
N MET A 212 -3.92 18.27 9.33
CA MET A 212 -5.14 18.88 8.81
C MET A 212 -5.85 17.99 7.78
N VAL A 213 -5.09 17.29 6.92
CA VAL A 213 -5.66 16.34 5.96
C VAL A 213 -6.39 15.22 6.69
N ASP A 214 -5.74 14.58 7.67
CA ASP A 214 -6.33 13.50 8.45
C ASP A 214 -7.64 13.94 9.13
N LEU A 215 -7.68 15.16 9.71
CA LEU A 215 -8.88 15.71 10.33
C LEU A 215 -9.98 16.04 9.34
N CYS A 216 -9.66 16.57 8.15
CA CYS A 216 -10.64 16.81 7.10
C CYS A 216 -11.32 15.51 6.65
N PHE A 217 -10.55 14.45 6.39
CA PHE A 217 -11.14 13.15 6.02
C PHE A 217 -11.94 12.52 7.17
N SER A 218 -11.48 12.69 8.41
CA SER A 218 -12.19 12.24 9.62
C SER A 218 -13.56 12.91 9.76
N LEU A 219 -13.60 14.25 9.65
CA LEU A 219 -14.83 15.03 9.76
C LEU A 219 -15.74 14.84 8.55
N SER A 220 -15.19 14.75 7.35
CA SER A 220 -15.98 14.45 6.14
C SER A 220 -16.79 13.16 6.32
N LYS A 221 -16.14 12.11 6.82
CA LYS A 221 -16.80 10.85 7.13
C LYS A 221 -17.83 11.00 8.25
N ALA A 222 -17.52 11.74 9.32
CA ALA A 222 -18.45 11.95 10.44
C ALA A 222 -19.73 12.68 9.99
N GLU A 223 -19.58 13.78 9.25
CA GLU A 223 -20.70 14.55 8.70
C GLU A 223 -21.53 13.71 7.71
N GLU A 224 -20.91 12.80 6.93
CA GLU A 224 -21.64 11.88 6.06
C GLU A 224 -22.53 10.91 6.86
N ASP A 225 -22.02 10.35 7.96
CA ASP A 225 -22.81 9.47 8.84
C ASP A 225 -24.00 10.22 9.48
N LEU A 226 -23.79 11.49 9.83
CA LEU A 226 -24.82 12.40 10.35
C LEU A 226 -25.77 12.93 9.26
N LYS A 227 -25.56 12.55 8.00
CA LYS A 227 -26.31 12.97 6.80
C LYS A 227 -26.17 14.46 6.44
N ASN A 228 -25.16 15.14 6.96
CA ASN A 228 -24.81 16.52 6.64
C ASN A 228 -23.95 16.58 5.36
N ILE A 229 -24.55 16.23 4.21
CA ILE A 229 -23.81 16.01 2.96
C ILE A 229 -23.05 17.25 2.47
N GLU A 230 -23.59 18.45 2.65
CA GLU A 230 -22.92 19.69 2.27
C GLU A 230 -21.61 19.88 3.05
N GLU A 231 -21.66 19.74 4.38
CA GLU A 231 -20.51 19.91 5.26
C GLU A 231 -19.47 18.79 5.04
N ALA A 232 -19.95 17.56 4.87
CA ALA A 232 -19.12 16.41 4.48
C ALA A 232 -18.33 16.71 3.20
N SER A 233 -18.97 17.34 2.22
CA SER A 233 -18.36 17.72 0.94
C SER A 233 -17.31 18.80 1.11
N LYS A 234 -17.57 19.83 1.93
CA LYS A 234 -16.59 20.90 2.22
C LYS A 234 -15.31 20.33 2.82
N TYR A 235 -15.41 19.48 3.84
CA TYR A 235 -14.24 18.85 4.44
C TYR A 235 -13.50 17.93 3.46
N MET A 236 -14.24 17.13 2.67
CA MET A 236 -13.65 16.24 1.66
C MET A 236 -12.84 17.02 0.62
N VAL A 237 -13.44 18.05 0.02
CA VAL A 237 -12.80 18.87 -1.03
C VAL A 237 -11.58 19.60 -0.46
N ASN A 238 -11.69 20.17 0.75
CA ASN A 238 -10.59 20.86 1.40
C ASN A 238 -9.42 19.90 1.73
N GLY A 239 -9.72 18.72 2.28
CA GLY A 239 -8.71 17.71 2.60
C GLY A 239 -7.94 17.24 1.37
N ASN A 240 -8.66 16.97 0.27
CA ASN A 240 -8.06 16.62 -1.02
C ASN A 240 -7.17 17.76 -1.55
N LYS A 241 -7.64 19.00 -1.54
CA LYS A 241 -6.86 20.18 -1.97
C LYS A 241 -5.55 20.32 -1.19
N ILE A 242 -5.62 20.29 0.15
CA ILE A 242 -4.42 20.38 1.01
C ILE A 242 -3.46 19.22 0.71
N LYS A 243 -3.99 18.01 0.55
CA LYS A 243 -3.17 16.84 0.21
C LYS A 243 -2.45 17.01 -1.12
N LYS A 244 -3.13 17.49 -2.17
CA LYS A 244 -2.55 17.79 -3.49
C LYS A 244 -1.39 18.78 -3.38
N GLU A 245 -1.60 19.88 -2.64
CA GLU A 245 -0.57 20.91 -2.42
C GLU A 245 0.68 20.35 -1.71
N LEU A 246 0.50 19.43 -0.74
CA LEU A 246 1.60 18.84 0.02
C LEU A 246 2.42 17.82 -0.78
N ILE A 247 1.78 17.03 -1.65
CA ILE A 247 2.46 15.93 -2.37
C ILE A 247 3.16 16.38 -3.66
N LYS A 248 2.86 17.59 -4.18
CA LYS A 248 3.44 18.13 -5.43
C LYS A 248 3.40 17.14 -6.60
N TYR A 249 2.28 16.47 -6.76
CA TYR A 249 2.05 15.45 -7.78
C TYR A 249 1.70 16.08 -9.14
N ASP A 250 2.23 15.51 -10.23
CA ASP A 250 1.82 15.80 -11.60
C ASP A 250 1.26 14.52 -12.26
N VAL A 251 -0.03 14.54 -12.58
CA VAL A 251 -0.72 13.42 -13.24
C VAL A 251 -0.09 13.02 -14.56
N LYS A 252 0.55 13.97 -15.27
CA LYS A 252 1.16 13.72 -16.59
C LYS A 252 2.18 12.60 -16.55
N GLU A 253 2.91 12.43 -15.45
CA GLU A 253 3.86 11.33 -15.31
C GLU A 253 3.18 9.96 -15.42
N ASP A 254 2.05 9.78 -14.74
CA ASP A 254 1.33 8.51 -14.75
C ASP A 254 0.60 8.29 -16.08
N LEU A 255 0.06 9.36 -16.69
CA LEU A 255 -0.54 9.27 -18.03
C LEU A 255 0.50 8.90 -19.09
N ASN A 256 1.70 9.47 -19.01
CA ASN A 256 2.80 9.16 -19.92
C ASN A 256 3.29 7.72 -19.75
N LEU A 257 3.33 7.21 -18.51
CA LEU A 257 3.61 5.80 -18.25
C LEU A 257 2.55 4.91 -18.91
N ILE A 258 1.25 5.19 -18.71
CA ILE A 258 0.16 4.40 -19.31
C ILE A 258 0.26 4.39 -20.85
N ARG A 259 0.51 5.54 -21.47
CA ARG A 259 0.71 5.62 -22.93
C ARG A 259 1.93 4.83 -23.39
N ASN A 260 3.07 4.95 -22.69
CA ASN A 260 4.28 4.20 -23.00
C ASN A 260 4.06 2.69 -22.92
N ILE A 261 3.31 2.21 -21.92
CA ILE A 261 2.92 0.80 -21.81
C ILE A 261 2.17 0.39 -23.07
N GLN A 262 1.12 1.12 -23.44
CA GLN A 262 0.31 0.80 -24.61
C GLN A 262 1.16 0.78 -25.90
N GLU A 263 1.94 1.84 -26.16
CA GLU A 263 2.78 1.97 -27.36
C GLU A 263 3.84 0.88 -27.50
N LYS A 264 4.47 0.47 -26.38
CA LYS A 264 5.51 -0.55 -26.40
C LYS A 264 4.92 -1.94 -26.60
N PHE A 265 3.84 -2.27 -25.89
CA PHE A 265 3.20 -3.58 -26.01
C PHE A 265 2.36 -3.75 -27.28
N ASP A 266 1.96 -2.66 -27.93
CA ASP A 266 1.31 -2.72 -29.25
C ASP A 266 2.25 -3.36 -30.28
N LYS A 267 3.54 -3.03 -30.21
CA LYS A 267 4.62 -3.55 -31.08
C LYS A 267 5.04 -4.98 -30.75
N LEU A 268 4.67 -5.51 -29.58
CA LEU A 268 4.99 -6.89 -29.18
C LEU A 268 3.91 -7.84 -29.66
N ASN A 269 4.32 -8.96 -30.24
CA ASN A 269 3.42 -10.02 -30.69
C ASN A 269 3.07 -10.96 -29.53
N ILE A 270 2.30 -10.42 -28.58
CA ILE A 270 1.78 -11.12 -27.42
C ILE A 270 0.27 -11.33 -27.57
N SER A 271 -0.18 -12.55 -27.32
CA SER A 271 -1.59 -12.94 -27.34
C SER A 271 -1.85 -14.02 -26.29
N ASP A 272 -3.08 -14.53 -26.22
CA ASP A 272 -3.40 -15.70 -25.40
C ASP A 272 -2.58 -16.92 -25.87
N ILE A 273 -1.61 -17.35 -25.06
CA ILE A 273 -0.82 -18.55 -25.30
C ILE A 273 -1.23 -19.58 -24.25
N ASN A 274 -1.76 -20.72 -24.70
CA ASN A 274 -2.08 -21.84 -23.84
C ASN A 274 -0.87 -22.80 -23.78
N LYS A 275 0.08 -22.54 -22.86
CA LYS A 275 1.19 -23.48 -22.63
C LYS A 275 0.71 -24.62 -21.72
N LYS A 276 1.35 -25.80 -21.78
CA LYS A 276 0.99 -26.95 -20.93
C LYS A 276 1.21 -26.72 -19.42
N GLU A 277 2.03 -25.74 -19.03
CA GLU A 277 2.37 -25.50 -17.62
C GLU A 277 1.26 -24.76 -16.86
N LYS A 278 1.03 -25.12 -15.60
CA LYS A 278 0.09 -24.41 -14.75
C LYS A 278 0.79 -23.23 -14.06
N ASP A 279 0.20 -22.04 -14.14
CA ASP A 279 0.62 -20.90 -13.30
C ASP A 279 -0.43 -20.73 -12.18
N PRO A 280 -0.13 -21.14 -10.93
CA PRO A 280 -1.10 -21.15 -9.83
C PRO A 280 -1.31 -19.76 -9.20
N ILE A 281 -1.41 -18.72 -10.04
CA ILE A 281 -1.53 -17.32 -9.60
C ILE A 281 -2.76 -16.70 -10.27
N ILE A 282 -3.65 -16.15 -9.44
CA ILE A 282 -4.84 -15.43 -9.86
C ILE A 282 -4.60 -13.94 -9.57
N PHE A 283 -4.49 -13.13 -10.62
CA PHE A 283 -4.33 -11.69 -10.49
C PHE A 283 -5.69 -11.00 -10.41
N ILE A 284 -5.90 -10.18 -9.38
CA ILE A 284 -7.14 -9.42 -9.19
C ILE A 284 -6.82 -7.93 -9.25
N LEU A 285 -7.32 -7.26 -10.28
CA LEU A 285 -6.94 -5.90 -10.64
C LEU A 285 -8.13 -5.04 -11.06
N GLY A 286 -7.87 -3.74 -11.23
CA GLY A 286 -8.87 -2.74 -11.59
C GLY A 286 -8.57 -1.41 -10.93
N MET A 287 -9.49 -0.45 -11.01
CA MET A 287 -9.34 0.77 -10.23
C MET A 287 -9.44 0.49 -8.71
N PRO A 288 -8.68 1.19 -7.85
CA PRO A 288 -8.92 1.12 -6.41
C PRO A 288 -10.40 1.33 -6.10
N ARG A 289 -10.95 0.59 -5.13
CA ARG A 289 -12.38 0.69 -4.73
C ARG A 289 -13.39 0.20 -5.80
N SER A 290 -12.97 -0.57 -6.80
CA SER A 290 -13.86 -1.22 -7.79
C SER A 290 -14.41 -2.59 -7.36
N GLY A 291 -14.12 -3.06 -6.15
CA GLY A 291 -14.57 -4.37 -5.64
C GLY A 291 -13.51 -5.47 -5.57
N THR A 292 -12.26 -5.16 -5.93
CA THR A 292 -11.13 -6.13 -5.91
C THR A 292 -10.96 -6.88 -4.59
N SER A 293 -11.14 -6.21 -3.44
CA SER A 293 -11.02 -6.87 -2.13
C SER A 293 -12.18 -7.82 -1.84
N LEU A 294 -13.39 -7.55 -2.33
CA LEU A 294 -14.52 -8.47 -2.20
C LEU A 294 -14.29 -9.73 -3.05
N VAL A 295 -13.86 -9.55 -4.29
CA VAL A 295 -13.54 -10.66 -5.21
C VAL A 295 -12.42 -11.53 -4.65
N GLU A 296 -11.38 -10.93 -4.06
CA GLU A 296 -10.34 -11.70 -3.37
C GLU A 296 -10.90 -12.50 -2.19
N GLN A 297 -11.77 -11.91 -1.35
CA GLN A 297 -12.38 -12.67 -0.25
C GLN A 297 -13.23 -13.83 -0.74
N ILE A 298 -13.98 -13.67 -1.84
CA ILE A 298 -14.75 -14.75 -2.47
C ILE A 298 -13.82 -15.89 -2.89
N ILE A 299 -12.78 -15.59 -3.65
CA ILE A 299 -11.87 -16.62 -4.21
C ILE A 299 -11.03 -17.27 -3.12
N SER A 300 -10.48 -16.48 -2.19
CA SER A 300 -9.69 -16.99 -1.05
C SER A 300 -10.53 -17.64 0.05
N SER A 301 -11.85 -17.76 -0.13
CA SER A 301 -12.66 -18.64 0.73
C SER A 301 -12.63 -20.09 0.25
N HIS A 302 -12.17 -20.33 -0.98
CA HIS A 302 -11.97 -21.67 -1.51
C HIS A 302 -10.74 -22.32 -0.82
N SER A 303 -10.88 -23.58 -0.39
CA SER A 303 -9.90 -24.34 0.40
C SER A 303 -8.49 -24.41 -0.21
N LYS A 304 -8.42 -24.44 -1.54
CA LYS A 304 -7.18 -24.46 -2.34
C LYS A 304 -6.53 -23.09 -2.62
N VAL A 305 -7.08 -21.97 -2.13
CA VAL A 305 -6.59 -20.63 -2.49
C VAL A 305 -6.16 -19.80 -1.28
N PHE A 306 -4.93 -19.33 -1.31
CA PHE A 306 -4.41 -18.38 -0.32
C PHE A 306 -4.49 -16.92 -0.80
N GLY A 307 -5.08 -16.06 0.03
CA GLY A 307 -5.19 -14.62 -0.25
C GLY A 307 -3.96 -13.82 0.16
N CYS A 308 -3.06 -13.48 -0.78
CA CYS A 308 -1.86 -12.70 -0.43
C CYS A 308 -2.14 -11.20 -0.22
N GLY A 309 -3.24 -10.67 -0.74
CA GLY A 309 -3.54 -9.24 -0.72
C GLY A 309 -2.74 -8.45 -1.75
N GLU A 310 -2.41 -7.19 -1.44
CA GLU A 310 -1.69 -6.31 -2.38
C GLU A 310 -0.19 -6.55 -2.32
N LEU A 311 0.35 -7.21 -3.35
CA LEU A 311 1.78 -7.51 -3.40
C LEU A 311 2.56 -6.41 -4.13
N PRO A 312 3.66 -5.90 -3.56
CA PRO A 312 4.48 -4.87 -4.20
C PRO A 312 5.44 -5.43 -5.25
N ILE A 313 5.65 -6.75 -5.26
CA ILE A 313 6.75 -7.40 -5.98
C ILE A 313 6.70 -7.18 -7.49
N LEU A 314 5.54 -7.29 -8.13
CA LEU A 314 5.42 -7.12 -9.59
C LEU A 314 5.84 -5.70 -10.01
N SER A 315 5.33 -4.69 -9.30
CA SER A 315 5.71 -3.30 -9.58
C SER A 315 7.19 -3.04 -9.30
N ASN A 316 7.77 -3.70 -8.30
CA ASN A 316 9.19 -3.58 -7.99
C ASN A 316 10.07 -4.21 -9.09
N ILE A 317 9.74 -5.43 -9.52
CA ILE A 317 10.42 -6.14 -10.62
C ILE A 317 10.42 -5.26 -11.88
N ILE A 318 9.26 -4.72 -12.26
CA ILE A 318 9.13 -3.91 -13.47
C ILE A 318 9.93 -2.62 -13.35
N LYS A 319 9.84 -1.94 -12.20
CA LYS A 319 10.56 -0.69 -11.96
C LYS A 319 12.07 -0.88 -12.03
N ASN A 320 12.59 -1.96 -11.43
CA ASN A 320 14.04 -2.18 -11.33
C ASN A 320 14.68 -2.67 -12.63
N ASN A 321 13.92 -3.36 -13.49
CA ASN A 321 14.46 -3.96 -14.72
C ASN A 321 14.14 -3.16 -15.99
N PHE A 322 13.02 -2.42 -16.04
CA PHE A 322 12.55 -1.81 -17.28
C PHE A 322 12.32 -0.30 -17.22
N LEU A 323 12.05 0.28 -16.04
CA LEU A 323 11.79 1.71 -15.92
C LEU A 323 13.07 2.50 -15.66
N THR A 324 13.23 3.59 -16.40
CA THR A 324 14.22 4.62 -16.07
C THR A 324 13.72 5.51 -14.93
N ASN A 325 14.62 6.35 -14.39
CA ASN A 325 14.27 7.34 -13.36
C ASN A 325 13.14 8.30 -13.77
N LYS A 326 12.83 8.42 -15.07
CA LYS A 326 11.73 9.26 -15.60
C LYS A 326 10.41 8.49 -15.81
N LYS A 327 10.25 7.29 -15.24
CA LYS A 327 9.08 6.40 -15.44
C LYS A 327 8.81 6.07 -16.92
N THR A 328 9.85 6.04 -17.75
CA THR A 328 9.76 5.58 -19.15
C THR A 328 10.42 4.22 -19.28
N PHE A 329 9.96 3.41 -20.23
CA PHE A 329 10.63 2.16 -20.56
C PHE A 329 11.91 2.43 -21.34
N GLY A 330 13.00 1.78 -20.93
CA GLY A 330 14.23 1.73 -21.71
C GLY A 330 14.11 0.80 -22.93
N ASP A 331 15.20 0.66 -23.67
CA ASP A 331 15.27 -0.23 -24.83
C ASP A 331 15.22 -1.71 -24.46
N SER A 332 15.45 -2.05 -23.18
CA SER A 332 15.39 -3.41 -22.63
C SER A 332 14.03 -4.10 -22.78
N LEU A 333 12.96 -3.35 -23.07
CA LEU A 333 11.65 -3.92 -23.36
C LEU A 333 11.52 -4.44 -24.80
N SER A 334 12.42 -4.03 -25.71
CA SER A 334 12.38 -4.45 -27.10
C SER A 334 12.71 -5.95 -27.19
N ASN A 335 11.87 -6.74 -27.85
CA ASN A 335 12.01 -8.19 -28.00
C ASN A 335 11.97 -8.98 -26.67
N ILE A 336 11.43 -8.41 -25.59
CA ILE A 336 11.31 -9.12 -24.31
C ILE A 336 10.48 -10.40 -24.41
N ASP A 337 9.57 -10.48 -25.39
CA ASP A 337 8.74 -11.64 -25.70
C ASP A 337 9.57 -12.85 -26.17
N GLN A 338 10.79 -12.60 -26.64
CA GLN A 338 11.74 -13.62 -27.12
C GLN A 338 12.86 -13.90 -26.12
N ASP A 339 13.05 -13.05 -25.10
CA ASP A 339 14.11 -13.22 -24.08
C ASP A 339 13.66 -14.12 -22.93
N HIS A 340 13.65 -15.43 -23.20
CA HIS A 340 13.24 -16.45 -22.23
C HIS A 340 14.07 -16.45 -20.94
N LEU A 341 15.37 -16.13 -21.01
CA LEU A 341 16.24 -16.12 -19.84
C LEU A 341 15.86 -15.00 -18.88
N THR A 342 15.61 -13.80 -19.41
CA THR A 342 15.13 -12.68 -18.59
C THR A 342 13.75 -12.98 -18.01
N LEU A 343 12.80 -13.47 -18.81
CA LEU A 343 11.46 -13.80 -18.31
C LEU A 343 11.49 -14.85 -17.19
N GLU A 344 12.30 -15.90 -17.32
CA GLU A 344 12.45 -16.93 -16.29
C GLU A 344 13.08 -16.36 -15.01
N LYS A 345 14.09 -15.48 -15.14
CA LYS A 345 14.66 -14.77 -13.98
C LYS A 345 13.61 -13.95 -13.24
N LEU A 346 12.76 -13.21 -13.95
CA LEU A 346 11.70 -12.38 -13.35
C LEU A 346 10.62 -13.26 -12.69
N LYS A 347 10.28 -14.40 -13.32
CA LYS A 347 9.39 -15.42 -12.75
C LYS A 347 9.93 -15.93 -11.41
N LEU A 348 11.20 -16.31 -11.37
CA LEU A 348 11.86 -16.78 -10.15
C LEU A 348 11.95 -15.69 -9.07
N GLU A 349 12.19 -14.43 -9.44
CA GLU A 349 12.20 -13.31 -8.48
C GLU A 349 10.82 -13.15 -7.81
N TYR A 350 9.74 -13.20 -8.59
CA TYR A 350 8.37 -13.14 -8.07
C TYR A 350 8.08 -14.34 -7.16
N LEU A 351 8.33 -15.58 -7.63
CA LEU A 351 8.05 -16.79 -6.86
C LEU A 351 8.87 -16.89 -5.57
N ASN A 352 10.12 -16.40 -5.58
CA ASN A 352 10.93 -16.35 -4.37
C ASN A 352 10.37 -15.36 -3.34
N PHE A 353 9.78 -14.26 -3.78
CA PHE A 353 9.07 -13.35 -2.87
C PHE A 353 7.83 -14.02 -2.25
N ILE A 354 7.07 -14.80 -3.03
CA ILE A 354 5.89 -15.52 -2.54
C ILE A 354 6.24 -16.52 -1.43
N LYS A 355 7.42 -17.14 -1.47
CA LYS A 355 7.86 -18.10 -0.42
C LYS A 355 7.84 -17.52 0.99
N ASN A 356 7.95 -16.19 1.17
CA ASN A 356 7.91 -15.55 2.49
C ASN A 356 6.55 -15.72 3.20
N PHE A 357 5.47 -15.98 2.46
CA PHE A 357 4.13 -16.14 3.02
C PHE A 357 3.87 -17.53 3.62
N SER A 358 4.77 -18.51 3.43
CA SER A 358 4.64 -19.87 3.99
C SER A 358 3.34 -20.60 3.56
N ILE A 359 2.98 -20.44 2.29
CA ILE A 359 1.72 -20.89 1.68
C ILE A 359 1.69 -22.42 1.55
N LYS A 360 0.55 -23.04 1.86
CA LYS A 360 0.32 -24.49 1.71
C LYS A 360 -0.69 -24.83 0.62
N GLU A 361 -1.52 -23.84 0.29
CA GLU A 361 -2.57 -23.88 -0.70
C GLU A 361 -1.99 -24.00 -2.11
N GLU A 362 -2.78 -24.57 -3.02
CA GLU A 362 -2.35 -24.83 -4.39
C GLU A 362 -2.25 -23.55 -5.23
N TYR A 363 -3.14 -22.59 -4.98
CA TYR A 363 -3.23 -21.33 -5.70
C TYR A 363 -3.05 -20.14 -4.77
N ILE A 364 -2.61 -19.02 -5.35
CA ILE A 364 -2.54 -17.74 -4.66
C ILE A 364 -3.32 -16.67 -5.40
N THR A 365 -3.81 -15.66 -4.67
CA THR A 365 -4.23 -14.39 -5.29
C THR A 365 -3.16 -13.33 -5.12
N ASP A 366 -2.88 -12.58 -6.19
CA ASP A 366 -2.20 -11.28 -6.12
C ASP A 366 -3.22 -10.20 -6.46
N LYS A 367 -3.77 -9.58 -5.41
CA LYS A 367 -4.77 -8.52 -5.54
C LYS A 367 -4.09 -7.18 -5.33
N ALA A 368 -3.51 -6.62 -6.38
CA ALA A 368 -3.06 -5.24 -6.39
C ALA A 368 -3.81 -4.50 -7.52
N PRO A 369 -4.73 -3.56 -7.21
CA PRO A 369 -5.58 -2.91 -8.20
C PRO A 369 -4.78 -2.35 -9.39
N LEU A 370 -3.69 -1.66 -9.11
CA LEU A 370 -2.84 -1.02 -10.13
C LEU A 370 -2.02 -1.99 -11.00
N ASN A 371 -2.12 -3.31 -10.79
CA ASN A 371 -1.53 -4.30 -11.68
C ASN A 371 -2.19 -4.32 -13.06
N PHE A 372 -3.32 -3.61 -13.26
CA PHE A 372 -3.89 -3.37 -14.60
C PHE A 372 -2.86 -2.76 -15.57
N ARG A 373 -1.89 -1.99 -15.06
CA ARG A 373 -0.78 -1.43 -15.84
C ARG A 373 0.14 -2.51 -16.40
N TRP A 374 0.24 -3.63 -15.70
CA TRP A 374 1.28 -4.63 -15.87
C TRP A 374 0.79 -5.92 -16.52
N ILE A 375 -0.44 -5.95 -17.07
CA ILE A 375 -1.04 -7.15 -17.68
C ILE A 375 -0.13 -7.77 -18.75
N GLY A 376 0.48 -6.96 -19.62
CA GLY A 376 1.44 -7.46 -20.62
C GLY A 376 2.62 -8.22 -19.98
N PHE A 377 3.20 -7.70 -18.89
CA PHE A 377 4.26 -8.40 -18.16
C PHE A 377 3.74 -9.65 -17.43
N ILE A 378 2.54 -9.59 -16.85
CA ILE A 378 1.89 -10.75 -16.22
C ILE A 378 1.80 -11.89 -17.24
N LYS A 379 1.31 -11.62 -18.45
CA LYS A 379 1.16 -12.64 -19.50
C LYS A 379 2.48 -13.09 -20.12
N LEU A 380 3.54 -12.28 -20.06
CA LEU A 380 4.88 -12.71 -20.45
C LEU A 380 5.52 -13.65 -19.41
N ILE A 381 5.39 -13.32 -18.12
CA ILE A 381 6.03 -14.05 -17.01
C ILE A 381 5.21 -15.30 -16.62
N PHE A 382 3.88 -15.16 -16.61
CA PHE A 382 2.89 -16.16 -16.20
C PHE A 382 1.81 -16.31 -17.29
N PRO A 383 2.16 -16.92 -18.44
CA PRO A 383 1.29 -16.99 -19.61
C PRO A 383 -0.04 -17.71 -19.36
N ASN A 384 -0.14 -18.57 -18.34
CA ASN A 384 -1.37 -19.30 -18.02
C ASN A 384 -2.08 -18.77 -16.76
N SER A 385 -1.58 -17.68 -16.17
CA SER A 385 -2.26 -17.02 -15.06
C SER A 385 -3.62 -16.46 -15.47
N LYS A 386 -4.55 -16.47 -14.50
CA LYS A 386 -5.90 -15.91 -14.65
C LYS A 386 -5.91 -14.46 -14.19
N ILE A 387 -6.59 -13.61 -14.93
CA ILE A 387 -6.72 -12.19 -14.60
C ILE A 387 -8.19 -11.87 -14.40
N ILE A 388 -8.53 -11.38 -13.21
CA ILE A 388 -9.86 -10.88 -12.90
C ILE A 388 -9.81 -9.37 -12.81
N HIS A 389 -10.53 -8.73 -13.72
CA HIS A 389 -10.67 -7.28 -13.79
C HIS A 389 -11.98 -6.84 -13.14
N CYS A 390 -11.86 -6.21 -11.98
CA CYS A 390 -13.01 -5.71 -11.24
C CYS A 390 -13.36 -4.29 -11.71
N THR A 391 -14.59 -4.10 -12.15
CA THR A 391 -15.13 -2.81 -12.57
C THR A 391 -16.30 -2.38 -11.70
N ARG A 392 -16.53 -1.08 -11.63
CA ARG A 392 -17.67 -0.46 -10.97
C ARG A 392 -18.12 0.72 -11.83
N ASP A 393 -19.36 1.17 -11.67
CA ASP A 393 -19.80 2.45 -12.23
C ASP A 393 -18.75 3.56 -12.01
N SER A 394 -18.39 4.26 -13.08
CA SER A 394 -17.23 5.15 -13.14
C SER A 394 -17.34 6.29 -12.13
N LYS A 395 -18.52 6.92 -12.03
CA LYS A 395 -18.81 8.02 -11.10
C LYS A 395 -18.74 7.55 -9.66
N ASN A 396 -19.40 6.44 -9.33
CA ASN A 396 -19.34 5.86 -7.99
C ASN A 396 -17.95 5.36 -7.61
N ASN A 397 -17.18 4.83 -8.56
CA ASN A 397 -15.81 4.40 -8.32
C ASN A 397 -14.91 5.61 -8.02
N CYS A 398 -14.90 6.61 -8.89
CA CYS A 398 -14.08 7.80 -8.72
C CYS A 398 -14.49 8.59 -7.47
N PHE A 399 -15.79 8.71 -7.18
CA PHE A 399 -16.26 9.27 -5.91
C PHE A 399 -15.72 8.49 -4.71
N SER A 400 -15.81 7.16 -4.73
CA SER A 400 -15.29 6.30 -3.67
C SER A 400 -13.77 6.43 -3.49
N ILE A 401 -13.02 6.74 -4.56
CA ILE A 401 -11.60 7.06 -4.49
C ILE A 401 -11.41 8.45 -3.86
N PHE A 402 -12.05 9.48 -4.41
CA PHE A 402 -11.90 10.88 -3.97
C PHE A 402 -12.28 11.11 -2.49
N LYS A 403 -13.25 10.35 -1.98
CA LYS A 403 -13.71 10.46 -0.58
C LYS A 403 -12.80 9.80 0.46
N ASN A 404 -11.75 9.07 0.05
CA ASN A 404 -10.89 8.32 0.97
C ASN A 404 -9.44 8.81 0.92
N LEU A 405 -8.77 8.76 2.08
CA LEU A 405 -7.33 8.98 2.19
C LEU A 405 -6.60 7.65 2.08
N PHE A 406 -5.71 7.52 1.09
CA PHE A 406 -4.96 6.29 0.85
C PHE A 406 -3.54 6.36 1.41
N GLU A 407 -3.12 5.27 2.04
CA GLU A 407 -1.71 5.00 2.32
C GLU A 407 -1.09 4.36 1.06
N GLY A 408 0.11 4.78 0.65
CA GLY A 408 0.83 4.12 -0.46
C GLY A 408 0.81 4.78 -1.84
N GLY A 409 0.57 6.09 -1.95
CA GLY A 409 0.95 6.86 -3.15
C GLY A 409 -0.03 6.86 -4.32
N LEU A 410 -1.33 6.65 -4.07
CA LEU A 410 -2.42 6.88 -5.03
C LEU A 410 -2.65 8.39 -5.28
N ASN A 411 -1.63 9.10 -5.72
CA ASN A 411 -1.61 10.57 -5.70
C ASN A 411 -2.63 11.22 -6.64
N PHE A 412 -3.05 10.53 -7.71
CA PHE A 412 -4.11 10.98 -8.62
C PHE A 412 -5.49 11.09 -7.94
N SER A 413 -5.68 10.54 -6.73
CA SER A 413 -6.99 10.54 -6.06
C SER A 413 -7.38 11.89 -5.47
N TYR A 414 -6.43 12.82 -5.30
CA TYR A 414 -6.62 14.03 -4.48
C TYR A 414 -7.04 15.26 -5.28
N ASP A 415 -7.49 15.06 -6.52
CA ASP A 415 -7.95 16.10 -7.43
C ASP A 415 -8.95 15.50 -8.42
N GLN A 416 -10.04 16.22 -8.71
CA GLN A 416 -11.09 15.66 -9.55
C GLN A 416 -10.63 15.54 -11.01
N GLU A 417 -9.95 16.57 -11.53
CA GLU A 417 -9.45 16.61 -12.90
C GLU A 417 -8.38 15.54 -13.14
N ASP A 418 -7.44 15.39 -12.20
CA ASP A 418 -6.41 14.35 -12.30
C ASP A 418 -7.02 12.95 -12.23
N LEU A 419 -8.01 12.74 -11.34
CA LEU A 419 -8.71 11.46 -11.21
C LEU A 419 -9.49 11.09 -12.48
N VAL A 420 -10.23 12.04 -13.07
CA VAL A 420 -10.95 11.82 -14.33
C VAL A 420 -9.98 11.49 -15.48
N LYS A 421 -8.90 12.26 -15.61
CA LYS A 421 -7.86 11.99 -16.62
C LYS A 421 -7.26 10.60 -16.44
N TYR A 422 -6.93 10.23 -15.20
CA TYR A 422 -6.37 8.93 -14.89
C TYR A 422 -7.35 7.80 -15.24
N TYR A 423 -8.61 7.92 -14.82
CA TYR A 423 -9.66 6.92 -15.10
C TYR A 423 -9.85 6.70 -16.61
N ASN A 424 -9.88 7.77 -17.39
CA ASN A 424 -10.02 7.68 -18.85
C ASN A 424 -8.83 6.95 -19.51
N HIS A 425 -7.61 7.15 -19.01
CA HIS A 425 -6.43 6.42 -19.50
C HIS A 425 -6.42 4.96 -19.03
N TYR A 426 -6.85 4.70 -17.80
CA TYR A 426 -7.10 3.35 -17.30
C TYR A 426 -8.08 2.59 -18.19
N SER A 427 -9.23 3.18 -18.53
CA SER A 427 -10.26 2.56 -19.36
C SER A 427 -9.72 2.21 -20.75
N LYS A 428 -9.02 3.16 -21.39
CA LYS A 428 -8.35 2.94 -22.68
C LYS A 428 -7.32 1.81 -22.62
N LEU A 429 -6.48 1.79 -21.58
CA LEU A 429 -5.48 0.74 -21.40
C LEU A 429 -6.12 -0.63 -21.17
N MET A 430 -7.20 -0.71 -20.40
CA MET A 430 -7.92 -1.97 -20.21
C MET A 430 -8.57 -2.47 -21.50
N ASN A 431 -9.13 -1.60 -22.33
CA ASN A 431 -9.65 -1.97 -23.64
C ASN A 431 -8.54 -2.51 -24.56
N PHE A 432 -7.36 -1.89 -24.52
CA PHE A 432 -6.18 -2.40 -25.23
C PHE A 432 -5.74 -3.78 -24.73
N TRP A 433 -5.75 -4.02 -23.42
CA TRP A 433 -5.40 -5.35 -22.92
C TRP A 433 -6.41 -6.42 -23.28
N LYS A 434 -7.70 -6.10 -23.23
CA LYS A 434 -8.76 -7.04 -23.61
C LYS A 434 -8.73 -7.37 -25.11
N SER A 435 -8.29 -6.44 -25.96
CA SER A 435 -8.14 -6.76 -27.39
C SER A 435 -7.00 -7.75 -27.65
N LYS A 436 -5.94 -7.74 -26.82
CA LYS A 436 -4.81 -8.70 -26.89
C LYS A 436 -5.07 -10.02 -26.16
N PHE A 437 -5.83 -10.03 -25.06
CA PHE A 437 -6.00 -11.17 -24.16
C PHE A 437 -7.48 -11.47 -23.87
N GLN A 438 -8.21 -11.93 -24.89
CA GLN A 438 -9.67 -12.08 -24.84
C GLN A 438 -10.14 -13.18 -23.89
N THR A 439 -9.36 -14.25 -23.74
CA THR A 439 -9.73 -15.43 -22.94
C THR A 439 -9.10 -15.43 -21.55
N SER A 440 -8.05 -14.64 -21.34
CA SER A 440 -7.30 -14.59 -20.07
C SER A 440 -7.81 -13.58 -19.06
N ILE A 441 -8.75 -12.69 -19.45
CA ILE A 441 -9.27 -11.61 -18.60
C ILE A 441 -10.78 -11.79 -18.40
N LEU A 442 -11.21 -11.95 -17.15
CA LEU A 442 -12.62 -11.94 -16.77
C LEU A 442 -13.01 -10.56 -16.20
N ASP A 443 -14.02 -9.93 -16.80
CA ASP A 443 -14.67 -8.76 -16.21
C ASP A 443 -15.67 -9.17 -15.13
N VAL A 444 -15.51 -8.58 -13.94
CA VAL A 444 -16.43 -8.71 -12.82
C VAL A 444 -16.97 -7.33 -12.46
N LYS A 445 -18.25 -7.09 -12.74
CA LYS A 445 -18.90 -5.82 -12.38
C LYS A 445 -19.42 -5.89 -10.95
N TYR A 446 -19.05 -4.90 -10.15
CA TYR A 446 -19.45 -4.79 -8.75
C TYR A 446 -20.97 -4.79 -8.58
N GLU A 447 -21.69 -4.09 -9.46
CA GLU A 447 -23.15 -4.00 -9.45
C GLU A 447 -23.82 -5.35 -9.71
N GLU A 448 -23.29 -6.14 -10.65
CA GLU A 448 -23.78 -7.49 -10.98
C GLU A 448 -23.46 -8.46 -9.84
N LEU A 449 -22.25 -8.40 -9.27
CA LEU A 449 -21.84 -9.22 -8.15
C LEU A 449 -22.70 -8.99 -6.89
N ILE A 450 -23.15 -7.75 -6.67
CA ILE A 450 -24.05 -7.39 -5.57
C ILE A 450 -25.49 -7.82 -5.82
N SER A 451 -25.95 -7.79 -7.06
CA SER A 451 -27.36 -8.04 -7.40
C SER A 451 -27.66 -9.51 -7.68
N ASN A 452 -26.70 -10.27 -8.22
CA ASN A 452 -26.84 -11.68 -8.61
C ASN A 452 -25.63 -12.51 -8.12
N ASN A 453 -25.45 -12.56 -6.80
CA ASN A 453 -24.23 -13.05 -6.16
C ASN A 453 -23.90 -14.52 -6.50
N VAL A 454 -24.87 -15.45 -6.49
CA VAL A 454 -24.57 -16.88 -6.69
C VAL A 454 -24.05 -17.17 -8.09
N SER A 455 -24.71 -16.63 -9.13
CA SER A 455 -24.32 -16.86 -10.52
C SER A 455 -22.95 -16.24 -10.82
N GLU A 456 -22.72 -15.00 -10.40
CA GLU A 456 -21.43 -14.33 -10.64
C GLU A 456 -20.28 -14.99 -9.86
N ILE A 457 -20.51 -15.41 -8.61
CA ILE A 457 -19.49 -16.13 -7.83
C ILE A 457 -19.12 -17.46 -8.52
N LYS A 458 -20.11 -18.25 -8.96
CA LYS A 458 -19.84 -19.50 -9.69
C LYS A 458 -19.03 -19.26 -10.97
N LYS A 459 -19.36 -18.21 -11.72
CA LYS A 459 -18.63 -17.80 -12.92
C LYS A 459 -17.18 -17.42 -12.62
N ILE A 460 -16.94 -16.68 -11.54
CA ILE A 460 -15.59 -16.30 -11.08
C ILE A 460 -14.76 -17.55 -10.72
N ILE A 461 -15.32 -18.44 -9.91
CA ILE A 461 -14.62 -19.66 -9.45
C ILE A 461 -14.31 -20.59 -10.64
N ASN A 462 -15.29 -20.81 -11.52
CA ASN A 462 -15.10 -21.61 -12.72
C ASN A 462 -14.02 -21.03 -13.67
N PHE A 463 -13.98 -19.70 -13.83
CA PHE A 463 -12.93 -19.05 -14.64
C PHE A 463 -11.52 -19.29 -14.07
N CYS A 464 -11.41 -19.45 -12.75
CA CYS A 464 -10.17 -19.75 -12.06
C CYS A 464 -9.74 -21.22 -12.15
N ASP A 465 -10.46 -22.06 -12.92
CA ASP A 465 -10.26 -23.51 -12.99
C ASP A 465 -10.32 -24.18 -11.61
N LEU A 466 -11.27 -23.73 -10.78
CA LEU A 466 -11.57 -24.25 -9.46
C LEU A 466 -12.98 -24.85 -9.43
N ASP A 467 -13.14 -25.92 -8.66
CA ASP A 467 -14.45 -26.47 -8.35
C ASP A 467 -15.21 -25.51 -7.43
N PHE A 468 -16.54 -25.51 -7.50
CA PHE A 468 -17.31 -24.62 -6.63
C PHE A 468 -17.42 -25.18 -5.21
N GLU A 469 -17.10 -24.34 -4.22
CA GLU A 469 -17.28 -24.62 -2.79
C GLU A 469 -18.24 -23.60 -2.16
N ASP A 470 -19.15 -24.05 -1.28
CA ASP A 470 -20.16 -23.20 -0.63
C ASP A 470 -19.54 -22.07 0.21
N ASP A 471 -18.32 -22.27 0.72
CA ASP A 471 -17.58 -21.25 1.47
C ASP A 471 -17.32 -19.98 0.63
N CYS A 472 -17.27 -20.10 -0.70
CA CYS A 472 -17.17 -18.94 -1.61
C CYS A 472 -18.38 -18.00 -1.53
N LEU A 473 -19.57 -18.53 -1.20
CA LEU A 473 -20.77 -17.72 -0.92
C LEU A 473 -20.76 -17.15 0.50
N ALA A 474 -20.10 -17.85 1.43
CA ALA A 474 -19.95 -17.45 2.82
C ALA A 474 -18.70 -16.58 3.06
N TYR A 475 -18.20 -15.88 2.03
CA TYR A 475 -16.94 -15.11 2.06
C TYR A 475 -16.82 -14.09 3.21
N HIS A 476 -17.92 -13.59 3.76
CA HIS A 476 -17.92 -12.68 4.91
C HIS A 476 -17.42 -13.35 6.21
N LYS A 477 -17.42 -14.70 6.26
CA LYS A 477 -16.81 -15.50 7.33
C LYS A 477 -15.32 -15.73 7.12
N ASN A 478 -14.78 -15.36 5.96
CA ASN A 478 -13.37 -15.54 5.65
C ASN A 478 -12.51 -14.73 6.63
N LYS A 479 -11.56 -15.42 7.25
CA LYS A 479 -10.65 -14.84 8.24
C LYS A 479 -9.42 -14.21 7.60
N THR A 480 -9.23 -14.38 6.30
CA THR A 480 -8.13 -13.78 5.54
C THR A 480 -8.05 -12.29 5.86
N PRO A 481 -6.89 -11.79 6.33
CA PRO A 481 -6.74 -10.39 6.67
C PRO A 481 -6.89 -9.47 5.46
N ILE A 482 -7.45 -8.28 5.66
CA ILE A 482 -7.60 -7.27 4.61
C ILE A 482 -6.86 -6.01 5.05
N LYS A 483 -5.91 -5.54 4.24
CA LYS A 483 -5.06 -4.37 4.54
C LYS A 483 -5.53 -3.08 3.87
N THR A 484 -6.70 -3.09 3.23
CA THR A 484 -7.14 -2.00 2.36
C THR A 484 -8.15 -1.08 3.04
N MET A 485 -8.35 0.08 2.43
CA MET A 485 -9.47 0.98 2.74
C MET A 485 -10.87 0.34 2.59
N SER A 486 -10.95 -0.85 1.99
CA SER A 486 -12.21 -1.59 1.81
C SER A 486 -12.48 -2.63 2.91
N THR A 487 -11.61 -2.76 3.93
CA THR A 487 -11.69 -3.82 4.96
C THR A 487 -13.07 -3.96 5.58
N ALA A 488 -13.66 -2.86 6.07
CA ALA A 488 -14.98 -2.91 6.68
C ALA A 488 -16.08 -3.34 5.70
N GLN A 489 -15.96 -2.95 4.42
CA GLN A 489 -16.98 -3.25 3.40
C GLN A 489 -16.87 -4.69 2.89
N ALA A 490 -15.64 -5.19 2.70
CA ALA A 490 -15.38 -6.52 2.19
C ALA A 490 -15.70 -7.64 3.20
N ARG A 491 -15.77 -7.32 4.50
CA ARG A 491 -16.14 -8.25 5.58
C ARG A 491 -17.64 -8.31 5.88
N GLN A 492 -18.45 -7.48 5.22
CA GLN A 492 -19.90 -7.48 5.43
C GLN A 492 -20.60 -8.35 4.39
N PRO A 493 -21.77 -8.92 4.72
CA PRO A 493 -22.69 -9.41 3.70
C PRO A 493 -22.96 -8.32 2.67
N ILE A 494 -23.16 -8.71 1.41
CA ILE A 494 -23.49 -7.77 0.33
C ILE A 494 -24.66 -6.86 0.75
N TYR A 495 -24.45 -5.54 0.60
CA TYR A 495 -25.47 -4.53 0.87
C TYR A 495 -25.54 -3.51 -0.27
N LYS A 496 -26.76 -3.05 -0.59
CA LYS A 496 -27.02 -2.20 -1.79
C LYS A 496 -26.78 -0.71 -1.57
N SER A 497 -26.55 -0.26 -0.33
CA SER A 497 -26.48 1.18 0.00
C SER A 497 -25.34 1.94 -0.68
N SER A 498 -24.32 1.25 -1.21
CA SER A 498 -23.21 1.89 -1.93
C SER A 498 -23.47 2.16 -3.42
N LEU A 499 -24.52 1.60 -4.02
CA LEU A 499 -24.69 1.61 -5.49
C LEU A 499 -24.93 3.01 -6.06
N ASN A 500 -25.64 3.89 -5.36
CA ASN A 500 -25.98 5.24 -5.84
C ASN A 500 -25.38 6.35 -4.94
N SER A 501 -24.21 6.09 -4.35
CA SER A 501 -23.62 6.98 -3.36
C SER A 501 -23.23 8.35 -3.92
N PHE A 502 -22.85 8.41 -5.21
CA PHE A 502 -22.44 9.65 -5.88
C PHE A 502 -23.60 10.64 -6.07
N GLU A 503 -24.83 10.18 -6.24
CA GLU A 503 -25.99 11.07 -6.51
C GLU A 503 -26.20 12.13 -5.42
N ARG A 504 -25.86 11.80 -4.17
CA ARG A 504 -25.93 12.75 -3.05
C ARG A 504 -24.90 13.88 -3.16
N TYR A 505 -23.80 13.64 -3.89
CA TYR A 505 -22.63 14.52 -3.98
C TYR A 505 -22.49 15.21 -5.34
N LYS A 506 -23.35 14.90 -6.32
CA LYS A 506 -23.21 15.39 -7.72
C LYS A 506 -23.13 16.90 -7.87
N ASN A 507 -23.77 17.65 -6.97
CA ASN A 507 -23.75 19.12 -6.97
C ASN A 507 -22.47 19.71 -6.39
N TYR A 508 -21.69 18.92 -5.63
CA TYR A 508 -20.45 19.36 -4.99
C TYR A 508 -19.20 18.88 -5.73
N LEU A 509 -19.33 17.86 -6.59
CA LEU A 509 -18.24 17.22 -7.33
C LEU A 509 -18.47 17.32 -8.84
N THR A 510 -18.56 18.56 -9.34
CA THR A 510 -19.02 18.86 -10.70
C THR A 510 -18.12 18.28 -11.80
N VAL A 511 -16.82 18.13 -11.54
CA VAL A 511 -15.87 17.58 -12.52
C VAL A 511 -16.06 16.08 -12.69
N LEU A 512 -16.38 15.35 -11.62
CA LEU A 512 -16.66 13.91 -11.70
C LEU A 512 -17.94 13.60 -12.51
N ASN A 513 -18.84 14.57 -12.70
CA ASN A 513 -20.02 14.39 -13.57
C ASN A 513 -19.66 14.14 -15.04
N SER A 514 -18.44 14.50 -15.46
CA SER A 514 -17.95 14.30 -16.83
C SER A 514 -17.59 12.85 -17.16
N LEU A 515 -17.55 11.96 -16.17
CA LEU A 515 -17.35 10.52 -16.41
C LEU A 515 -18.60 9.91 -17.03
N GLU A 516 -18.41 9.00 -17.98
CA GLU A 516 -19.48 8.22 -18.64
C GLU A 516 -19.77 6.91 -17.90
#